data_AF-A0A6M1LDE5-F1
#
_entry.id   AF-A0A6M1LDE5-F1
#
_cell.length_a   1.000
_cell.length_b   1.000
_cell.length_c   1.000
_cell.angle_alpha   90.00
_cell.angle_beta   90.00
_cell.angle_gamma   90.00
#
_symmetry.space_group_name_H-M   'P 1'
#
loop_
_entity.id
_entity.type
_entity.pdbx_description
1 polymer ?
#
loop_
_entity_poly.entity_id
_entity_poly.type
_entity_poly.pdbx_seq_one_letter_code
_entity_poly.pdbx_strand_id
1 'polypeptide(L)'
;MSMIYHAISAILLFWHSAWQRLLGEASALGTDWSWVLGIVFLVLTVRVILFPVFVRQIRSQRAVQALQPRIAELRARHRDDRETLQRELVELYRVEKANPLMGLLPMVVQIPVFLGLLHVLRHLKPTMPEQLKTLYGWSVTQFDSASSATLFGAPIAGTFGSTGQDLALLGADGATVRIVAAVLVATTYLSSRQLILRSGWASDAPQRLVQRLMLYGIPASLLVSGLIFPIGVIIYWVTTNLFSLGQQTWMLRRYPPPVDGATSPGARADTPKAVPNGNGDEPGRPAAPKVGAKPTNRRRRRAA
;
A
#
# COMPACT_ATOMS: atom_id res chain seq x y z
N MET A 1 -23.77 -4.22 -12.56
CA MET A 1 -23.21 -4.13 -11.20
C MET A 1 -23.67 -5.26 -10.29
N SER A 2 -24.94 -5.73 -10.37
CA SER A 2 -25.45 -6.86 -9.55
C SER A 2 -24.56 -8.12 -9.61
N MET A 3 -24.01 -8.47 -10.76
CA MET A 3 -23.14 -9.65 -10.91
C MET A 3 -21.87 -9.59 -10.03
N ILE A 4 -21.27 -8.41 -9.87
CA ILE A 4 -20.09 -8.24 -9.01
C ILE A 4 -20.45 -8.49 -7.55
N TYR A 5 -21.63 -8.05 -7.11
CA TYR A 5 -22.10 -8.24 -5.73
C TYR A 5 -22.42 -9.71 -5.44
N HIS A 6 -23.00 -10.42 -6.41
CA HIS A 6 -23.21 -11.88 -6.32
C HIS A 6 -21.88 -12.63 -6.28
N ALA A 7 -20.91 -12.27 -7.15
CA ALA A 7 -19.62 -12.93 -7.17
C ALA A 7 -18.85 -12.73 -5.85
N ILE A 8 -18.82 -11.50 -5.33
CA ILE A 8 -18.16 -11.18 -4.06
C ILE A 8 -18.84 -11.89 -2.89
N SER A 9 -20.17 -11.89 -2.84
CA SER A 9 -20.93 -12.61 -1.81
C SER A 9 -20.69 -14.11 -1.88
N ALA A 10 -20.72 -14.70 -3.08
CA ALA A 10 -20.47 -16.12 -3.28
C ALA A 10 -19.07 -16.53 -2.80
N ILE A 11 -18.03 -15.76 -3.14
CA ILE A 11 -16.67 -16.03 -2.69
C ILE A 11 -16.56 -15.86 -1.16
N LEU A 12 -17.20 -14.85 -0.58
CA LEU A 12 -17.20 -14.64 0.87
C LEU A 12 -17.87 -15.82 1.60
N LEU A 13 -19.06 -16.22 1.16
CA LEU A 13 -19.80 -17.34 1.74
C LEU A 13 -19.07 -18.66 1.55
N PHE A 14 -18.42 -18.87 0.40
CA PHE A 14 -17.56 -20.02 0.15
C PHE A 14 -16.45 -20.10 1.20
N TRP A 15 -15.66 -19.03 1.36
CA TRP A 15 -14.55 -19.05 2.33
C TRP A 15 -15.04 -19.13 3.76
N HIS A 16 -16.12 -18.43 4.12
CA HIS A 16 -16.74 -18.56 5.43
C HIS A 16 -17.11 -20.03 5.72
N SER A 17 -17.80 -20.71 4.79
CA SER A 17 -18.18 -22.12 4.95
C SER A 17 -16.95 -23.04 5.07
N ALA A 18 -15.87 -22.75 4.34
CA ALA A 18 -14.62 -23.49 4.44
C ALA A 18 -13.99 -23.32 5.83
N TRP A 19 -13.91 -22.10 6.34
CA TRP A 19 -13.35 -21.83 7.67
C TRP A 19 -14.24 -22.34 8.80
N GLN A 20 -15.56 -22.27 8.66
CA GLN A 20 -16.49 -22.84 9.64
C GLN A 20 -16.31 -24.36 9.75
N ARG A 21 -16.06 -25.06 8.64
CA ARG A 21 -15.75 -26.51 8.68
C ARG A 21 -14.41 -26.83 9.35
N LEU A 22 -13.43 -25.94 9.22
CA LEU A 22 -12.08 -26.14 9.75
C LEU A 22 -11.94 -25.72 11.21
N LEU A 23 -12.56 -24.61 11.60
CA LEU A 23 -12.41 -23.97 12.92
C LEU A 23 -13.63 -24.17 13.83
N GLY A 24 -14.76 -24.65 13.28
CA GLY A 24 -16.04 -24.71 13.98
C GLY A 24 -16.71 -23.34 14.13
N GLU A 25 -17.69 -23.27 15.01
CA GLU A 25 -18.45 -22.05 15.33
C GLU A 25 -17.88 -21.28 16.53
N ALA A 26 -16.80 -21.78 17.12
CA ALA A 26 -16.23 -21.19 18.32
C ALA A 26 -15.55 -19.84 18.02
N SER A 27 -16.04 -18.78 18.65
CA SER A 27 -15.33 -17.51 18.69
C SER A 27 -14.17 -17.60 19.69
N ALA A 28 -13.00 -17.09 19.30
CA ALA A 28 -11.81 -17.08 20.15
C ALA A 28 -11.25 -15.67 20.18
N LEU A 29 -10.84 -15.19 21.37
CA LEU A 29 -10.39 -13.81 21.59
C LEU A 29 -11.43 -12.75 21.18
N GLY A 30 -12.72 -13.04 21.37
CA GLY A 30 -13.81 -12.18 20.89
C GLY A 30 -13.78 -11.99 19.37
N THR A 31 -13.36 -13.00 18.62
CA THR A 31 -13.22 -12.93 17.17
C THR A 31 -13.94 -14.09 16.51
N ASP A 32 -14.80 -13.76 15.54
CA ASP A 32 -15.47 -14.70 14.65
C ASP A 32 -14.55 -14.99 13.46
N TRP A 33 -13.59 -15.89 13.69
CA TRP A 33 -12.51 -16.17 12.75
C TRP A 33 -12.99 -16.65 11.38
N SER A 34 -14.12 -17.36 11.31
CA SER A 34 -14.70 -17.81 10.04
C SER A 34 -15.09 -16.64 9.13
N TRP A 35 -15.66 -15.58 9.69
CA TRP A 35 -16.01 -14.35 8.96
C TRP A 35 -14.79 -13.49 8.65
N VAL A 36 -13.90 -13.29 9.63
CA VAL A 36 -12.68 -12.50 9.45
C VAL A 36 -11.77 -13.12 8.38
N LEU A 37 -11.49 -14.42 8.47
CA LEU A 37 -10.71 -15.14 7.46
C LEU A 37 -11.48 -15.26 6.15
N GLY A 38 -12.80 -15.31 6.17
CA GLY A 38 -13.65 -15.22 4.98
C GLY A 38 -13.37 -13.94 4.18
N ILE A 39 -13.33 -12.79 4.85
CA ILE A 39 -12.98 -11.50 4.22
C ILE A 39 -11.53 -11.54 3.72
N VAL A 40 -10.57 -11.99 4.54
CA VAL A 40 -9.14 -12.07 4.16
C VAL A 40 -8.97 -12.90 2.88
N PHE A 41 -9.52 -14.10 2.84
CA PHE A 41 -9.36 -15.03 1.71
C PHE A 41 -10.17 -14.62 0.48
N LEU A 42 -11.29 -13.92 0.65
CA LEU A 42 -11.94 -13.20 -0.44
C LEU A 42 -10.98 -12.21 -1.11
N VAL A 43 -10.28 -11.37 -0.33
CA VAL A 43 -9.29 -10.44 -0.88
C VAL A 43 -8.18 -11.20 -1.62
N LEU A 44 -7.63 -12.23 -1.00
CA LEU A 44 -6.55 -13.03 -1.60
C LEU A 44 -7.00 -13.69 -2.91
N THR A 45 -8.21 -14.23 -2.95
CA THR A 45 -8.78 -14.86 -4.15
C THR A 45 -8.88 -13.85 -5.30
N VAL A 46 -9.46 -12.69 -5.04
CA VAL A 46 -9.57 -11.63 -6.06
C VAL A 46 -8.18 -11.18 -6.51
N ARG A 47 -7.23 -11.05 -5.59
CA ARG A 47 -5.84 -10.67 -5.92
C ARG A 47 -5.13 -11.71 -6.78
N VAL A 48 -5.35 -13.00 -6.52
CA VAL A 48 -4.80 -14.09 -7.33
C VAL A 48 -5.41 -14.07 -8.73
N ILE A 49 -6.73 -13.87 -8.86
CA ILE A 49 -7.40 -13.75 -10.16
C ILE A 49 -6.85 -12.55 -10.96
N LEU A 50 -6.59 -11.43 -10.29
CA LEU A 50 -6.06 -10.21 -10.91
C LEU A 50 -4.54 -10.22 -11.12
N PHE A 51 -3.84 -11.26 -10.65
CA PHE A 51 -2.38 -11.34 -10.72
C PHE A 51 -1.81 -11.21 -12.14
N PRO A 52 -2.38 -11.81 -13.20
CA PRO A 52 -1.87 -11.65 -14.56
C PRO A 52 -1.94 -10.20 -15.06
N VAL A 53 -3.03 -9.50 -14.71
CA VAL A 53 -3.21 -8.07 -15.04
C VAL A 53 -2.14 -7.24 -14.35
N PHE A 54 -1.87 -7.54 -13.07
CA PHE A 54 -0.81 -6.88 -12.31
C PHE A 54 0.58 -7.11 -12.91
N VAL A 55 0.91 -8.32 -13.37
CA VAL A 55 2.20 -8.59 -14.05
C VAL A 55 2.35 -7.74 -15.32
N ARG A 56 1.30 -7.62 -16.14
CA ARG A 56 1.29 -6.75 -17.33
C ARG A 56 1.51 -5.28 -16.96
N GLN A 57 0.87 -4.84 -15.88
CA GLN A 57 1.01 -3.47 -15.38
C GLN A 57 2.45 -3.16 -14.97
N ILE A 58 3.11 -4.03 -14.19
CA ILE A 58 4.51 -3.83 -13.79
C ILE A 58 5.43 -3.74 -15.02
N ARG A 59 5.23 -4.62 -16.00
CA ARG A 59 6.04 -4.61 -17.22
C ARG A 59 5.95 -3.26 -17.92
N SER A 60 4.75 -2.68 -18.00
CA SER A 60 4.56 -1.35 -18.57
C SER A 60 5.21 -0.25 -17.73
N GLN A 61 5.09 -0.32 -16.40
CA GLN A 61 5.74 0.64 -15.51
C GLN A 61 7.27 0.62 -15.68
N ARG A 62 7.88 -0.57 -15.83
CA ARG A 62 9.32 -0.68 -16.09
C ARG A 62 9.74 -0.11 -17.43
N ALA A 63 8.95 -0.36 -18.48
CA ALA A 63 9.21 0.24 -19.79
C ALA A 63 9.25 1.77 -19.69
N VAL A 64 8.28 2.37 -18.98
CA VAL A 64 8.28 3.83 -18.73
C VAL A 64 9.45 4.27 -17.85
N GLN A 65 9.83 3.49 -16.84
CA GLN A 65 11.01 3.78 -16.01
C GLN A 65 12.31 3.80 -16.82
N ALA A 66 12.48 2.87 -17.76
CA ALA A 66 13.64 2.83 -18.64
C ALA A 66 13.74 4.07 -19.56
N LEU A 67 12.64 4.77 -19.80
CA LEU A 67 12.59 6.00 -20.59
C LEU A 67 12.85 7.27 -19.78
N GLN A 68 12.91 7.21 -18.44
CA GLN A 68 13.17 8.36 -17.57
C GLN A 68 14.40 9.21 -17.99
N PRO A 69 15.57 8.65 -18.36
CA PRO A 69 16.69 9.48 -18.79
C PRO A 69 16.38 10.29 -20.05
N ARG A 70 15.74 9.68 -21.05
CA ARG A 70 15.34 10.37 -22.28
C ARG A 70 14.24 11.40 -22.04
N ILE A 71 13.29 11.10 -21.14
CA ILE A 71 12.27 12.05 -20.69
C ILE A 71 12.93 13.26 -20.02
N ALA A 72 13.98 13.05 -19.22
CA ALA A 72 14.72 14.13 -18.56
C ALA A 72 15.47 15.01 -19.57
N GLU A 73 16.14 14.42 -20.55
CA GLU A 73 16.78 15.15 -21.65
C GLU A 73 15.78 15.98 -22.44
N LEU A 74 14.62 15.40 -22.77
CA LEU A 74 13.54 16.09 -23.49
C LEU A 74 13.00 17.29 -22.71
N ARG A 75 12.76 17.11 -21.40
CA ARG A 75 12.36 18.20 -20.49
C ARG A 75 13.41 19.30 -20.39
N ALA A 76 14.70 18.95 -20.46
CA ALA A 76 15.79 19.92 -20.45
C ALA A 76 15.86 20.71 -21.76
N ARG A 77 15.65 20.04 -22.90
CA ARG A 77 15.65 20.67 -24.23
C ARG A 77 14.43 21.57 -24.47
N HIS A 78 13.24 21.19 -23.99
CA HIS A 78 11.98 21.91 -24.22
C HIS A 78 11.42 22.53 -22.93
N ARG A 79 12.29 23.17 -22.13
CA ARG A 79 11.90 23.71 -20.81
C ARG A 79 10.81 24.78 -20.90
N ASP A 80 10.89 25.65 -21.90
CA ASP A 80 10.01 26.81 -22.07
C ASP A 80 8.85 26.54 -23.05
N ASP A 81 8.91 25.44 -23.81
CA ASP A 81 7.89 25.06 -24.78
C ASP A 81 7.15 23.78 -24.34
N ARG A 82 6.11 23.99 -23.53
CA ARG A 82 5.29 22.90 -22.99
C ARG A 82 4.50 22.15 -24.06
N GLU A 83 4.12 22.81 -25.14
CA GLU A 83 3.31 22.19 -26.18
C GLU A 83 4.15 21.21 -26.98
N THR A 84 5.34 21.64 -27.43
CA THR A 84 6.29 20.78 -28.12
C THR A 84 6.78 19.65 -27.21
N LEU A 85 7.05 19.94 -25.93
CA LEU A 85 7.40 18.89 -24.95
C LEU A 85 6.32 17.81 -24.86
N GLN A 86 5.03 18.18 -24.79
CA GLN A 86 3.95 17.19 -24.71
C GLN A 86 3.85 16.34 -25.97
N ARG A 87 3.99 16.94 -27.16
CA ARG A 87 3.97 16.22 -28.44
C ARG A 87 5.13 15.23 -28.56
N GLU A 88 6.35 15.68 -28.27
CA GLU A 88 7.54 14.83 -28.34
C GLU A 88 7.53 13.73 -27.26
N LEU A 89 6.98 13.99 -26.08
CA LEU A 89 6.79 12.93 -25.07
C LEU A 89 5.84 11.84 -25.55
N VAL A 90 4.72 12.21 -26.18
CA VAL A 90 3.76 11.24 -26.74
C VAL A 90 4.41 10.43 -27.86
N GLU A 91 5.18 11.10 -28.74
CA GLU A 91 5.90 10.44 -29.83
C GLU A 91 6.96 9.47 -29.29
N LEU A 92 7.73 9.89 -28.28
CA LEU A 92 8.70 9.04 -27.59
C LEU A 92 8.04 7.78 -27.04
N TYR A 93 6.90 7.90 -26.35
CA TYR A 93 6.17 6.75 -25.85
C TYR A 93 5.68 5.82 -26.96
N ARG A 94 5.25 6.36 -28.11
CA ARG A 94 4.82 5.56 -29.28
C ARG A 94 5.98 4.81 -29.92
N VAL A 95 7.09 5.49 -30.18
CA VAL A 95 8.30 4.91 -30.80
C VAL A 95 8.85 3.78 -29.92
N GLU A 96 8.92 4.02 -28.61
CA GLU A 96 9.42 3.05 -27.63
C GLU A 96 8.35 2.01 -27.20
N LYS A 97 7.14 2.08 -27.78
CA LYS A 97 6.00 1.20 -27.49
C LYS A 97 5.69 1.08 -25.99
N ALA A 98 5.93 2.15 -25.24
CA ALA A 98 5.67 2.24 -23.81
C ALA A 98 4.29 2.86 -23.56
N ASN A 99 3.47 2.25 -22.70
CA ASN A 99 2.13 2.75 -22.40
C ASN A 99 2.06 3.36 -20.97
N PRO A 100 1.97 4.70 -20.83
CA PRO A 100 1.86 5.34 -19.51
C PRO A 100 0.51 5.07 -18.83
N LEU A 101 -0.57 4.86 -19.60
CA LEU A 101 -1.92 4.63 -19.07
C LEU A 101 -2.06 3.26 -18.40
N MET A 102 -1.25 2.28 -18.80
CA MET A 102 -1.19 0.99 -18.11
C MET A 102 -0.78 1.13 -16.65
N GLY A 103 -0.11 2.22 -16.27
CA GLY A 103 0.18 2.53 -14.86
C GLY A 103 -1.07 2.72 -14.01
N LEU A 104 -2.18 3.19 -14.62
CA LEU A 104 -3.46 3.45 -13.96
C LEU A 104 -4.37 2.21 -13.90
N LEU A 105 -4.05 1.16 -14.66
CA LEU A 105 -4.90 -0.04 -14.80
C LEU A 105 -5.36 -0.66 -13.47
N PRO A 106 -4.55 -0.73 -12.40
CA PRO A 106 -5.02 -1.31 -11.15
C PRO A 106 -6.09 -0.47 -10.52
N MET A 107 -6.01 0.86 -10.59
CA MET A 107 -7.04 1.70 -9.99
C MET A 107 -8.39 1.45 -10.66
N VAL A 108 -8.39 1.36 -12.00
CA VAL A 108 -9.60 1.06 -12.78
C VAL A 108 -10.20 -0.29 -12.42
N VAL A 109 -9.37 -1.34 -12.26
CA VAL A 109 -9.86 -2.68 -11.91
C VAL A 109 -10.21 -2.79 -10.42
N GLN A 110 -9.49 -2.10 -9.55
CA GLN A 110 -9.66 -2.15 -8.10
C GLN A 110 -10.94 -1.43 -7.65
N ILE A 111 -11.31 -0.31 -8.30
CA ILE A 111 -12.49 0.48 -7.91
C ILE A 111 -13.77 -0.38 -7.95
N PRO A 112 -14.13 -1.09 -9.03
CA PRO A 112 -15.32 -1.95 -9.06
C PRO A 112 -15.29 -3.07 -8.00
N VAL A 113 -14.13 -3.70 -7.79
CA VAL A 113 -13.96 -4.74 -6.76
C VAL A 113 -14.21 -4.15 -5.38
N PHE A 114 -13.62 -2.99 -5.08
CA PHE A 114 -13.79 -2.30 -3.82
C PHE A 114 -15.23 -1.89 -3.60
N LEU A 115 -15.88 -1.28 -4.60
CA LEU A 115 -17.28 -0.88 -4.51
C LEU A 115 -18.21 -2.07 -4.27
N GLY A 116 -17.94 -3.22 -4.89
CA GLY A 116 -18.72 -4.42 -4.65
C GLY A 116 -18.53 -5.00 -3.26
N LEU A 117 -17.30 -5.06 -2.75
CA LEU A 117 -17.03 -5.48 -1.39
C LEU A 117 -17.66 -4.53 -0.36
N LEU A 118 -17.47 -3.24 -0.59
CA LEU A 118 -18.01 -2.18 0.22
C LEU A 118 -19.54 -2.26 0.29
N HIS A 119 -20.19 -2.52 -0.86
CA HIS A 119 -21.63 -2.70 -0.95
C HIS A 119 -22.09 -3.86 -0.05
N VAL A 120 -21.48 -5.04 -0.21
CA VAL A 120 -21.82 -6.24 0.58
C VAL A 120 -21.61 -5.99 2.08
N LEU A 121 -20.48 -5.41 2.48
CA LEU A 121 -20.16 -5.19 3.89
C LEU A 121 -20.98 -4.07 4.54
N ARG A 122 -21.32 -3.00 3.81
CA ARG A 122 -22.23 -1.95 4.31
C ARG A 122 -23.67 -2.42 4.44
N HIS A 123 -24.03 -3.42 3.65
CA HIS A 123 -25.36 -4.01 3.67
C HIS A 123 -25.61 -4.85 4.92
N LEU A 124 -24.56 -5.41 5.54
CA LEU A 124 -24.63 -6.20 6.78
C LEU A 124 -25.00 -5.34 7.99
N LYS A 125 -26.30 -5.08 8.18
CA LYS A 125 -26.83 -4.40 9.37
C LYS A 125 -27.93 -5.24 10.01
N PRO A 126 -27.92 -5.44 11.35
CA PRO A 126 -28.95 -6.25 12.03
C PRO A 126 -30.38 -5.76 11.79
N THR A 127 -30.55 -4.45 11.58
CA THR A 127 -31.84 -3.77 11.38
C THR A 127 -32.41 -3.90 9.96
N MET A 128 -31.74 -4.62 9.05
CA MET A 128 -32.23 -4.78 7.69
C MET A 128 -33.55 -5.59 7.64
N PRO A 129 -34.52 -5.19 6.80
CA PRO A 129 -35.67 -6.02 6.45
C PRO A 129 -35.25 -7.38 5.89
N GLU A 130 -36.01 -8.44 6.21
CA GLU A 130 -35.67 -9.83 5.86
C GLU A 130 -35.47 -10.05 4.35
N GLN A 131 -36.29 -9.41 3.51
CA GLN A 131 -36.17 -9.46 2.05
C GLN A 131 -34.82 -8.94 1.54
N LEU A 132 -34.23 -7.98 2.26
CA LEU A 132 -32.92 -7.44 1.92
C LEU A 132 -31.79 -8.34 2.43
N LYS A 133 -32.01 -9.11 3.51
CA LYS A 133 -31.02 -10.05 4.06
C LYS A 133 -30.71 -11.21 3.11
N THR A 134 -31.65 -11.58 2.24
CA THR A 134 -31.49 -12.71 1.30
C THR A 134 -30.90 -12.32 -0.07
N LEU A 135 -30.61 -11.04 -0.27
CA LEU A 135 -29.97 -10.57 -1.49
C LEU A 135 -28.59 -11.21 -1.69
N TYR A 136 -28.17 -11.36 -2.94
CA TYR A 136 -26.83 -11.86 -3.32
C TYR A 136 -26.51 -13.29 -2.88
N GLY A 137 -27.54 -14.12 -2.64
CA GLY A 137 -27.40 -15.54 -2.31
C GLY A 137 -27.18 -15.81 -0.82
N TRP A 138 -27.45 -14.84 0.04
CA TRP A 138 -27.39 -14.99 1.49
C TRP A 138 -28.67 -15.67 2.02
N SER A 139 -28.51 -16.46 3.08
CA SER A 139 -29.63 -16.84 3.95
C SER A 139 -29.76 -15.84 5.10
N VAL A 140 -30.94 -15.74 5.70
CA VAL A 140 -31.20 -14.88 6.86
C VAL A 140 -30.25 -15.22 8.03
N THR A 141 -30.02 -16.52 8.27
CA THR A 141 -29.12 -16.99 9.34
C THR A 141 -27.67 -16.59 9.09
N GLN A 142 -27.17 -16.76 7.86
CA GLN A 142 -25.82 -16.30 7.50
C GLN A 142 -25.67 -14.79 7.63
N PHE A 143 -26.68 -14.05 7.19
CA PHE A 143 -26.68 -12.60 7.25
C PHE A 143 -26.64 -12.11 8.70
N ASP A 144 -27.49 -12.68 9.56
CA ASP A 144 -27.55 -12.29 10.98
C ASP A 144 -26.25 -12.64 11.71
N SER A 145 -25.67 -13.82 11.42
CA SER A 145 -24.35 -14.22 11.92
C SER A 145 -23.25 -13.25 11.46
N ALA A 146 -23.22 -12.87 10.18
CA ALA A 146 -22.21 -11.95 9.66
C ALA A 146 -22.37 -10.52 10.21
N SER A 147 -23.60 -10.07 10.42
CA SER A 147 -23.89 -8.71 10.91
C SER A 147 -23.51 -8.51 12.39
N SER A 148 -23.48 -9.60 13.17
CA SER A 148 -23.09 -9.61 14.58
C SER A 148 -21.65 -10.06 14.81
N ALA A 149 -20.94 -10.47 13.76
CA ALA A 149 -19.57 -10.95 13.86
C ALA A 149 -18.60 -9.88 14.36
N THR A 150 -17.58 -10.33 15.08
CA THR A 150 -16.63 -9.51 15.80
C THR A 150 -15.18 -9.81 15.42
N LEU A 151 -14.33 -8.80 15.52
CA LEU A 151 -12.88 -8.85 15.43
C LEU A 151 -12.31 -8.22 16.70
N PHE A 152 -11.71 -9.05 17.57
CA PHE A 152 -11.21 -8.65 18.88
C PHE A 152 -12.25 -7.94 19.76
N GLY A 153 -13.53 -8.30 19.64
CA GLY A 153 -14.66 -7.68 20.33
C GLY A 153 -15.26 -6.46 19.61
N ALA A 154 -14.69 -6.07 18.47
CA ALA A 154 -15.20 -4.98 17.64
C ALA A 154 -16.06 -5.53 16.48
N PRO A 155 -17.29 -5.04 16.28
CA PRO A 155 -18.23 -5.61 15.33
C PRO A 155 -17.80 -5.26 13.91
N ILE A 156 -17.68 -6.26 13.04
CA ILE A 156 -17.17 -6.06 11.68
C ILE A 156 -18.08 -5.17 10.83
N ALA A 157 -19.37 -5.11 11.18
CA ALA A 157 -20.38 -4.23 10.59
C ALA A 157 -20.33 -2.79 11.13
N GLY A 158 -19.74 -2.56 12.31
CA GLY A 158 -19.65 -1.25 12.94
C GLY A 158 -18.60 -0.34 12.31
N THR A 159 -18.71 0.98 12.53
CA THR A 159 -17.75 1.99 12.05
C THR A 159 -17.06 2.68 13.24
N PHE A 160 -15.97 3.42 13.00
CA PHE A 160 -15.29 4.18 14.06
C PHE A 160 -16.11 5.38 14.56
N GLY A 161 -17.12 5.79 13.79
CA GLY A 161 -18.07 6.83 14.17
C GLY A 161 -19.33 6.29 14.85
N SER A 162 -19.48 4.97 15.02
CA SER A 162 -20.63 4.37 15.69
C SER A 162 -20.78 4.94 17.11
N THR A 163 -21.99 5.41 17.43
CA THR A 163 -22.29 6.00 18.73
C THR A 163 -22.37 4.92 19.82
N GLY A 164 -22.38 5.31 21.10
CA GLY A 164 -22.52 4.36 22.21
C GLY A 164 -23.77 3.48 22.10
N GLN A 165 -24.87 4.00 21.51
CA GLN A 165 -26.07 3.21 21.22
C GLN A 165 -25.87 2.21 20.08
N ASP A 166 -25.23 2.61 18.98
CA ASP A 166 -24.94 1.70 17.86
C ASP A 166 -23.98 0.57 18.28
N LEU A 167 -23.00 0.89 19.12
CA LEU A 167 -22.05 -0.08 19.65
C LEU A 167 -22.69 -1.00 20.70
N ALA A 168 -23.63 -0.50 21.49
CA ALA A 168 -24.42 -1.32 22.42
C ALA A 168 -25.32 -2.33 21.67
N LEU A 169 -25.92 -1.94 20.54
CA LEU A 169 -26.67 -2.85 19.67
C LEU A 169 -25.80 -3.94 19.03
N LEU A 170 -24.49 -3.70 18.94
CA LEU A 170 -23.51 -4.62 18.40
C LEU A 170 -22.67 -5.33 19.47
N GLY A 171 -23.01 -5.14 20.76
CA GLY A 171 -22.34 -5.80 21.90
C GLY A 171 -20.88 -5.38 22.13
N ALA A 172 -20.49 -4.16 21.75
CA ALA A 172 -19.09 -3.77 21.63
C ALA A 172 -18.70 -2.53 22.44
N ASP A 173 -17.44 -2.50 22.88
CA ASP A 173 -16.84 -1.33 23.55
C ASP A 173 -16.14 -0.41 22.53
N GLY A 174 -16.41 0.89 22.64
CA GLY A 174 -15.86 1.91 21.74
C GLY A 174 -14.33 2.06 21.85
N ALA A 175 -13.72 1.68 22.97
CA ALA A 175 -12.27 1.69 23.12
C ALA A 175 -11.60 0.63 22.24
N THR A 176 -12.17 -0.57 22.18
CA THR A 176 -11.70 -1.69 21.34
C THR A 176 -11.67 -1.32 19.86
N VAL A 177 -12.74 -0.69 19.37
CA VAL A 177 -12.86 -0.21 17.99
C VAL A 177 -11.72 0.77 17.65
N ARG A 178 -11.41 1.70 18.56
CA ARG A 178 -10.34 2.70 18.37
C ARG A 178 -8.93 2.11 18.42
N ILE A 179 -8.70 1.10 19.27
CA ILE A 179 -7.40 0.42 19.35
C ILE A 179 -7.13 -0.34 18.05
N VAL A 180 -8.10 -1.13 17.58
CA VAL A 180 -7.98 -1.85 16.30
C VAL A 180 -7.75 -0.85 15.17
N ALA A 181 -8.50 0.26 15.13
CA ALA A 181 -8.29 1.34 14.17
C ALA A 181 -6.84 1.84 14.14
N ALA A 182 -6.31 2.20 15.32
CA ALA A 182 -4.98 2.77 15.46
C ALA A 182 -3.90 1.81 14.97
N VAL A 183 -4.02 0.51 15.28
CA VAL A 183 -3.07 -0.52 14.83
C VAL A 183 -3.07 -0.65 13.31
N LEU A 184 -4.24 -0.62 12.66
CA LEU A 184 -4.34 -0.79 11.20
C LEU A 184 -3.80 0.43 10.45
N VAL A 185 -4.07 1.64 10.97
CA VAL A 185 -3.51 2.90 10.44
C VAL A 185 -1.99 2.92 10.62
N ALA A 186 -1.49 2.59 11.81
CA ALA A 186 -0.06 2.54 12.10
C ALA A 186 0.66 1.55 11.19
N THR A 187 0.11 0.34 11.02
CA THR A 187 0.67 -0.69 10.14
C THR A 187 0.74 -0.22 8.69
N THR A 188 -0.29 0.48 8.22
CA THR A 188 -0.32 1.03 6.86
C THR A 188 0.70 2.16 6.69
N TYR A 189 0.80 3.07 7.65
CA TYR A 189 1.82 4.11 7.65
C TYR A 189 3.23 3.52 7.64
N LEU A 190 3.51 2.54 8.50
CA LEU A 190 4.81 1.87 8.57
C LEU A 190 5.15 1.16 7.26
N SER A 191 4.17 0.51 6.63
CA SER A 191 4.33 -0.14 5.32
C SER A 191 4.65 0.88 4.22
N SER A 192 3.89 1.98 4.14
CA SER A 192 4.12 3.07 3.18
C SER A 192 5.47 3.77 3.41
N ARG A 193 5.87 3.95 4.67
CA ARG A 193 7.16 4.54 5.04
C ARG A 193 8.31 3.61 4.66
N GLN A 194 8.21 2.31 4.93
CA GLN A 194 9.25 1.34 4.61
C GLN A 194 9.48 1.24 3.10
N LEU A 195 8.42 1.36 2.31
CA LEU A 195 8.50 1.41 0.85
C LEU A 195 9.38 2.58 0.37
N ILE A 196 9.09 3.79 0.80
CA ILE A 196 9.81 5.00 0.36
C ILE A 196 11.25 4.99 0.86
N LEU A 197 11.49 4.53 2.08
CA LEU A 197 12.85 4.42 2.62
C LEU A 197 13.70 3.41 1.83
N ARG A 198 13.10 2.35 1.28
CA ARG A 198 13.82 1.38 0.44
C ARG A 198 14.04 1.88 -0.99
N SER A 199 13.11 2.67 -1.54
CA SER A 199 13.22 3.20 -2.91
C SER A 199 14.00 4.51 -3.01
N GLY A 200 14.26 5.19 -1.90
CA GLY A 200 14.73 6.57 -1.88
C GLY A 200 13.65 7.57 -2.31
N TRP A 201 13.92 8.85 -2.09
CA TRP A 201 13.08 9.94 -2.59
C TRP A 201 13.48 10.29 -4.02
N ALA A 202 12.49 10.49 -4.89
CA ALA A 202 12.72 10.92 -6.26
C ALA A 202 13.42 12.30 -6.29
N SER A 203 14.24 12.55 -7.30
CA SER A 203 14.85 13.87 -7.55
C SER A 203 13.81 14.88 -8.10
N ASP A 204 12.91 14.40 -8.96
CA ASP A 204 11.94 15.22 -9.66
C ASP A 204 10.80 15.69 -8.74
N ALA A 205 10.44 16.97 -8.84
CA ALA A 205 9.38 17.57 -8.02
C ALA A 205 7.99 16.89 -8.17
N PRO A 206 7.51 16.56 -9.40
CA PRO A 206 6.23 15.86 -9.56
C PRO A 206 6.22 14.47 -8.93
N GLN A 207 7.33 13.71 -9.06
CA GLN A 207 7.40 12.36 -8.52
C GLN A 207 7.54 12.36 -6.99
N ARG A 208 8.23 13.35 -6.41
CA ARG A 208 8.24 13.58 -4.95
C ARG A 208 6.88 13.92 -4.39
N LEU A 209 6.08 14.71 -5.12
CA LEU A 209 4.70 15.00 -4.70
C LEU A 209 3.88 13.72 -4.61
N VAL A 210 3.97 12.85 -5.62
CA VAL A 210 3.31 11.53 -5.62
C VAL A 210 3.77 10.69 -4.42
N GLN A 211 5.08 10.62 -4.15
CA GLN A 211 5.60 9.88 -2.98
C GLN A 211 5.07 10.45 -1.64
N ARG A 212 4.98 11.78 -1.49
CA ARG A 212 4.41 12.41 -0.29
C ARG A 212 2.92 12.12 -0.12
N LEU A 213 2.16 12.17 -1.21
CA LEU A 213 0.74 11.82 -1.22
C LEU A 213 0.54 10.34 -0.82
N MET A 214 1.42 9.43 -1.26
CA MET A 214 1.36 8.03 -0.83
C MET A 214 1.71 7.86 0.66
N LEU A 215 2.74 8.57 1.16
CA LEU A 215 3.19 8.46 2.56
C LEU A 215 2.16 8.98 3.57
N TYR A 216 1.57 10.15 3.29
CA TYR A 216 0.69 10.83 4.23
C TYR A 216 -0.79 10.72 3.83
N GLY A 217 -1.09 10.74 2.54
CA GLY A 217 -2.46 10.69 2.04
C GLY A 217 -3.13 9.33 2.26
N ILE A 218 -2.42 8.21 2.09
CA ILE A 218 -3.02 6.86 2.32
C ILE A 218 -3.36 6.63 3.81
N PRO A 219 -2.48 6.93 4.79
CA PRO A 219 -2.84 6.78 6.19
C PRO A 219 -3.91 7.78 6.65
N ALA A 220 -3.92 9.01 6.11
CA ALA A 220 -4.98 9.97 6.36
C ALA A 220 -6.32 9.51 5.77
N SER A 221 -6.32 8.94 4.56
CA SER A 221 -7.53 8.40 3.96
C SER A 221 -8.07 7.23 4.78
N LEU A 222 -7.21 6.39 5.38
CA LEU A 222 -7.63 5.35 6.31
C LEU A 222 -8.40 5.91 7.52
N LEU A 223 -7.87 6.96 8.14
CA LEU A 223 -8.51 7.61 9.30
C LEU A 223 -9.90 8.15 8.96
N VAL A 224 -10.03 8.85 7.83
CA VAL A 224 -11.32 9.35 7.35
C VAL A 224 -12.25 8.21 6.97
N SER A 225 -11.71 7.19 6.29
CA SER A 225 -12.46 6.02 5.81
C SER A 225 -13.08 5.25 6.98
N GLY A 226 -12.36 5.10 8.09
CA GLY A 226 -12.85 4.35 9.23
C GLY A 226 -14.03 5.01 9.95
N LEU A 227 -14.20 6.32 9.82
CA LEU A 227 -15.41 7.02 10.30
C LEU A 227 -16.64 6.72 9.44
N ILE A 228 -16.43 6.34 8.17
CA ILE A 228 -17.47 6.26 7.13
C ILE A 228 -17.77 4.80 6.71
N PHE A 229 -16.84 3.88 6.97
CA PHE A 229 -16.88 2.50 6.48
C PHE A 229 -16.80 1.47 7.61
N PRO A 230 -17.44 0.29 7.43
CA PRO A 230 -17.39 -0.79 8.41
C PRO A 230 -15.98 -1.32 8.66
N ILE A 231 -15.73 -1.86 9.86
CA ILE A 231 -14.47 -2.53 10.23
C ILE A 231 -14.09 -3.63 9.23
N GLY A 232 -15.05 -4.33 8.65
CA GLY A 232 -14.83 -5.30 7.57
C GLY A 232 -14.07 -4.73 6.36
N VAL A 233 -14.31 -3.46 6.01
CA VAL A 233 -13.58 -2.78 4.93
C VAL A 233 -12.12 -2.58 5.29
N ILE A 234 -11.83 -2.41 6.58
CA ILE A 234 -10.49 -2.15 7.09
C ILE A 234 -9.68 -3.44 7.14
N ILE A 235 -10.31 -4.58 7.49
CA ILE A 235 -9.72 -5.91 7.28
C ILE A 235 -9.28 -6.06 5.82
N TYR A 236 -10.13 -5.64 4.88
CA TYR A 236 -9.78 -5.67 3.45
C TYR A 236 -8.60 -4.75 3.10
N TRP A 237 -8.52 -3.52 3.63
CA TRP A 237 -7.39 -2.61 3.37
C TRP A 237 -6.08 -3.20 3.90
N VAL A 238 -6.11 -3.74 5.12
CA VAL A 238 -4.93 -4.33 5.76
C VAL A 238 -4.45 -5.56 4.98
N THR A 239 -5.38 -6.44 4.62
CA THR A 239 -5.07 -7.61 3.80
C THR A 239 -4.50 -7.21 2.44
N THR A 240 -5.08 -6.19 1.81
CA THR A 240 -4.59 -5.59 0.57
C THR A 240 -3.16 -5.05 0.71
N ASN A 241 -2.86 -4.37 1.81
CA ASN A 241 -1.54 -3.80 2.07
C ASN A 241 -0.49 -4.89 2.31
N LEU A 242 -0.82 -5.90 3.12
CA LEU A 242 0.04 -7.06 3.36
C LEU A 242 0.31 -7.84 2.07
N PHE A 243 -0.72 -8.09 1.27
CA PHE A 243 -0.56 -8.72 -0.04
C PHE A 243 0.33 -7.90 -0.96
N SER A 244 0.13 -6.57 -1.01
CA SER A 244 0.94 -5.67 -1.83
C SER A 244 2.41 -5.65 -1.40
N LEU A 245 2.68 -5.69 -0.09
CA LEU A 245 4.04 -5.81 0.45
C LEU A 245 4.69 -7.14 0.06
N GLY A 246 3.97 -8.25 0.20
CA GLY A 246 4.44 -9.57 -0.22
C GLY A 246 4.73 -9.61 -1.72
N GLN A 247 3.79 -9.09 -2.52
CA GLN A 247 3.90 -8.98 -3.97
C GLN A 247 5.09 -8.11 -4.39
N GLN A 248 5.28 -6.96 -3.74
CA GLN A 248 6.41 -6.09 -4.01
C GLN A 248 7.73 -6.77 -3.64
N THR A 249 7.79 -7.46 -2.50
CA THR A 249 8.98 -8.20 -2.07
C THR A 249 9.32 -9.30 -3.07
N TRP A 250 8.34 -10.08 -3.51
CA TRP A 250 8.51 -11.08 -4.56
C TRP A 250 8.97 -10.45 -5.88
N MET A 251 8.39 -9.30 -6.25
CA MET A 251 8.71 -8.60 -7.48
C MET A 251 10.13 -8.03 -7.50
N LEU A 252 10.58 -7.41 -6.40
CA LEU A 252 11.95 -6.90 -6.27
C LEU A 252 12.96 -8.04 -6.28
N ARG A 253 12.62 -9.21 -5.72
CA ARG A 253 13.48 -10.40 -5.76
C ARG A 253 13.60 -10.99 -7.16
N ARG A 254 12.49 -11.10 -7.91
CA ARG A 254 12.49 -11.72 -9.24
C ARG A 254 12.94 -10.78 -10.35
N TYR A 255 12.83 -9.47 -10.12
CA TYR A 255 13.14 -8.45 -11.09
C TYR A 255 13.66 -7.18 -10.38
N PRO A 256 14.93 -7.18 -9.94
CA PRO A 256 15.52 -6.04 -9.27
C PRO A 256 15.51 -4.79 -10.16
N PRO A 257 15.34 -3.58 -9.60
CA PRO A 257 15.50 -2.35 -10.36
C PRO A 257 16.92 -2.27 -10.91
N PRO A 258 17.13 -1.67 -12.11
CA PRO A 258 18.46 -1.38 -12.61
C PRO A 258 19.22 -0.59 -11.55
N VAL A 259 20.41 -1.06 -11.17
CA VAL A 259 21.27 -0.35 -10.23
C VAL A 259 21.84 0.84 -10.99
N ASP A 260 21.26 2.02 -10.79
CA ASP A 260 22.00 3.25 -11.08
C ASP A 260 23.26 3.20 -10.22
N GLY A 261 24.44 3.34 -10.83
CA GLY A 261 25.75 3.10 -10.25
C GLY A 261 26.16 3.98 -9.07
N ALA A 262 25.22 4.57 -8.32
CA ALA A 262 25.47 5.29 -7.09
C ALA A 262 24.54 4.78 -6.00
N THR A 263 25.14 4.29 -4.91
CA THR A 263 24.51 3.91 -3.63
C THR A 263 23.67 2.62 -3.59
N SER A 264 24.37 1.48 -3.46
CA SER A 264 23.89 0.39 -2.60
C SER A 264 24.37 0.64 -1.16
N PRO A 265 23.49 0.95 -0.20
CA PRO A 265 23.82 0.82 1.22
C PRO A 265 23.53 -0.64 1.62
N GLY A 266 24.51 -1.53 1.48
CA GLY A 266 24.29 -2.92 1.87
C GLY A 266 25.33 -3.97 1.51
N ALA A 267 26.41 -3.64 0.78
CA ALA A 267 27.56 -4.53 0.71
C ALA A 267 28.43 -4.26 1.94
N ARG A 268 28.33 -5.13 2.95
CA ARG A 268 29.33 -5.19 4.02
C ARG A 268 30.69 -5.31 3.35
N ALA A 269 31.56 -4.36 3.62
CA ALA A 269 32.96 -4.45 3.25
C ALA A 269 33.55 -5.63 4.03
N ASP A 270 33.66 -6.78 3.38
CA ASP A 270 34.63 -7.79 3.78
C ASP A 270 36.00 -7.16 3.55
N THR A 271 36.62 -6.70 4.64
CA THR A 271 38.00 -6.25 4.66
C THR A 271 38.89 -7.41 4.24
N PRO A 272 39.65 -7.30 3.13
CA PRO A 272 40.74 -8.24 2.89
C PRO A 272 41.81 -7.97 3.96
N LYS A 273 42.16 -8.99 4.74
CA LYS A 273 43.33 -8.96 5.63
C LYS A 273 44.56 -8.57 4.80
N ALA A 274 45.10 -7.39 5.04
CA ALA A 274 46.38 -6.97 4.53
C ALA A 274 47.49 -7.80 5.19
N VAL A 275 48.23 -8.54 4.38
CA VAL A 275 49.52 -9.14 4.76
C VAL A 275 50.54 -8.00 4.89
N PRO A 276 51.30 -7.89 5.99
CA PRO A 276 52.30 -6.84 6.11
C PRO A 276 53.52 -7.23 5.28
N ASN A 277 53.81 -6.48 4.22
CA ASN A 277 55.13 -6.54 3.59
C ASN A 277 55.79 -5.18 3.79
N GLY A 278 56.93 -5.23 4.47
CA GLY A 278 57.71 -4.06 4.84
C GLY A 278 58.52 -3.50 3.68
N ASN A 279 58.85 -2.22 3.87
CA ASN A 279 60.07 -1.50 3.47
C ASN A 279 59.77 -0.17 2.76
N GLY A 280 60.25 0.90 3.40
CA GLY A 280 60.94 1.98 2.70
C GLY A 280 60.12 3.19 2.26
N ASP A 281 60.44 4.30 2.92
CA ASP A 281 60.46 5.68 2.42
C ASP A 281 59.17 6.56 2.48
N GLU A 282 59.26 7.53 3.39
CA GLU A 282 58.48 8.78 3.62
C GLU A 282 58.31 9.69 2.36
N PRO A 283 57.60 10.87 2.37
CA PRO A 283 57.06 11.67 3.48
C PRO A 283 55.64 12.32 3.32
N GLY A 284 54.95 12.48 4.45
CA GLY A 284 54.20 13.68 4.90
C GLY A 284 53.15 14.39 4.03
N ARG A 285 51.87 14.38 4.47
CA ARG A 285 50.97 15.57 4.63
C ARG A 285 49.67 15.21 5.37
N PRO A 286 48.98 16.18 6.02
CA PRO A 286 48.49 16.03 7.39
C PRO A 286 47.02 15.63 7.51
N ALA A 287 46.70 15.04 8.65
CA ALA A 287 45.36 14.63 9.06
C ALA A 287 44.33 15.77 9.03
N ALA A 288 43.15 15.48 8.48
CA ALA A 288 42.00 16.37 8.47
C ALA A 288 41.49 16.66 9.91
N PRO A 289 41.06 17.89 10.23
CA PRO A 289 40.60 18.22 11.57
C PRO A 289 39.17 17.73 11.85
N LYS A 290 38.94 17.25 13.07
CA LYS A 290 37.66 16.74 13.60
C LYS A 290 36.58 17.83 13.70
N VAL A 291 35.34 17.40 13.49
CA VAL A 291 34.10 18.19 13.44
C VAL A 291 33.77 18.81 14.80
N GLY A 292 33.54 20.13 14.87
CA GLY A 292 33.05 20.78 16.10
C GLY A 292 33.35 22.27 16.36
N ALA A 293 33.86 23.05 15.40
CA ALA A 293 34.16 24.48 15.64
C ALA A 293 33.32 25.42 14.74
N LYS A 294 32.63 26.40 15.37
CA LYS A 294 31.84 27.45 14.73
C LYS A 294 32.72 28.39 13.87
N PRO A 295 32.23 28.91 12.74
CA PRO A 295 33.03 29.73 11.84
C PRO A 295 33.20 31.16 12.35
N THR A 296 34.43 31.60 12.59
CA THR A 296 34.76 33.01 12.82
C THR A 296 35.02 33.71 11.49
N ASN A 297 34.12 34.63 11.17
CA ASN A 297 34.12 35.46 9.97
C ASN A 297 35.24 36.54 10.08
N ARG A 298 36.33 36.41 9.32
CA ARG A 298 37.38 37.45 9.28
C ARG A 298 37.31 38.24 7.97
N ARG A 299 36.56 39.36 8.06
CA ARG A 299 36.61 40.53 7.19
C ARG A 299 38.06 40.81 6.71
N ARG A 300 38.32 40.71 5.41
CA ARG A 300 39.54 41.25 4.79
C ARG A 300 39.35 42.76 4.59
N ARG A 301 40.11 43.55 5.34
CA ARG A 301 40.30 44.99 5.13
C ARG A 301 41.71 45.17 4.53
N ARG A 302 41.73 45.74 3.32
CA ARG A 302 42.74 46.57 2.61
C ARG A 302 44.25 46.43 2.91
N ALA A 303 45.03 46.29 1.83
CA ALA A 303 46.12 47.18 1.33
C ALA A 303 46.88 46.35 0.26
N ALA A 304 47.30 46.84 -0.90
CA ALA A 304 47.58 48.20 -1.37
C ALA A 304 46.94 48.46 -2.74
#